data_AF-A0A914WXL3-F1
#
_entry.id   AF-A0A914WXL3-F1
#
_cell.length_a   1.000
_cell.length_b   1.000
_cell.length_c   1.000
_cell.angle_alpha   90.00
_cell.angle_beta   90.00
_cell.angle_gamma   90.00
#
_symmetry.space_group_name_H-M   'P 1'
#
loop_
_entity.id
_entity.type
_entity.pdbx_description
1 polymer ?
#
loop_
_entity_poly.entity_id
_entity_poly.type
_entity_poly.pdbx_seq_one_letter_code
_entity_poly.pdbx_strand_id
1 'polypeptide(L)'
;MNDSKLEFMNFTMNTTTVASIDFGVYYRYEYTGFATIIANLIILSVIVTDRGLRERLLLYFVLAIGDILNGCYFGYANFMRLQQMKDGTYFIPTSKWDCAKKFYSFFQLTGTQFPALIALLISIERVLAVQKPIWYHA
;
A
#
# COMPACT_ATOMS: atom_id res chain seq x y z
N MET A 1 28.33 10.50 -38.52
CA MET A 1 29.08 10.08 -37.31
C MET A 1 28.41 10.64 -36.06
N ASN A 2 27.08 10.47 -35.92
CA ASN A 2 26.28 11.01 -34.81
C ASN A 2 25.26 9.98 -34.29
N ASP A 3 24.79 9.06 -35.13
CA ASP A 3 23.78 8.06 -34.71
C ASP A 3 24.37 6.98 -33.79
N SER A 4 25.59 6.52 -34.06
CA SER A 4 26.25 5.51 -33.22
C SER A 4 26.60 6.03 -31.82
N LYS A 5 26.79 7.34 -31.62
CA LYS A 5 26.99 7.93 -30.28
C LYS A 5 25.68 8.08 -29.50
N LEU A 6 24.57 8.37 -30.18
CA LEU A 6 23.23 8.40 -29.56
C LEU A 6 22.79 7.00 -29.13
N GLU A 7 23.05 5.98 -29.94
CA GLU A 7 22.79 4.59 -29.57
C GLU A 7 23.71 4.13 -28.42
N PHE A 8 24.99 4.52 -28.43
CA PHE A 8 25.90 4.18 -27.32
C PHE A 8 25.54 4.91 -26.02
N MET A 9 25.10 6.18 -26.09
CA MET A 9 24.57 6.92 -24.92
C MET A 9 23.26 6.32 -24.43
N ASN A 10 22.33 5.95 -25.32
CA ASN A 10 21.10 5.27 -24.93
C ASN A 10 21.36 3.89 -24.32
N PHE A 11 22.35 3.15 -24.84
CA PHE A 11 22.75 1.85 -24.31
C PHE A 11 23.45 1.97 -22.95
N THR A 12 24.39 2.90 -22.79
CA THR A 12 25.09 3.15 -21.51
C THR A 12 24.17 3.78 -20.45
N MET A 13 23.22 4.62 -20.84
CA MET A 13 22.20 5.16 -19.94
C MET A 13 21.19 4.07 -19.53
N ASN A 14 20.83 3.14 -20.42
CA ASN A 14 20.02 1.96 -20.06
C ASN A 14 20.76 0.99 -19.13
N THR A 15 22.06 0.74 -19.31
CA THR A 15 22.78 -0.21 -18.45
C THR A 15 23.14 0.38 -17.09
N THR A 16 23.49 1.66 -17.00
CA THR A 16 23.87 2.30 -15.72
C THR A 16 22.68 2.69 -14.84
N THR A 17 21.53 3.03 -15.44
CA THR A 17 20.30 3.33 -14.67
C THR A 17 19.61 2.06 -14.18
N VAL A 18 19.57 0.98 -14.97
CA VAL A 18 19.05 -0.32 -14.50
C VAL A 18 19.97 -0.95 -13.46
N ALA A 19 21.29 -0.74 -13.55
CA ALA A 19 22.26 -1.25 -12.57
C ALA A 19 22.21 -0.58 -11.19
N SER A 20 21.50 0.54 -11.03
CA SER A 20 21.29 1.20 -9.72
C SER A 20 19.88 1.03 -9.16
N ILE A 21 18.99 0.36 -9.90
CA ILE A 21 17.70 -0.08 -9.36
C ILE A 21 17.97 -1.30 -8.47
N ASP A 22 18.01 -1.08 -7.15
CA ASP A 22 18.04 -2.17 -6.18
C ASP A 22 16.70 -2.91 -6.24
N PHE A 23 16.62 -3.95 -7.10
CA PHE A 23 15.49 -4.86 -7.19
C PHE A 23 15.10 -5.43 -5.82
N GLY A 24 16.03 -5.52 -4.88
CA GLY A 24 15.77 -5.92 -3.50
C GLY A 24 14.74 -5.06 -2.80
N VAL A 25 14.61 -3.77 -3.14
CA VAL A 25 13.58 -2.88 -2.58
C VAL A 25 12.18 -3.32 -3.03
N TYR A 26 11.99 -3.65 -4.30
CA TYR A 26 10.69 -4.07 -4.84
C TYR A 26 10.25 -5.41 -4.26
N TYR A 27 11.16 -6.37 -4.17
CA TYR A 27 10.87 -7.66 -3.54
C TYR A 27 10.50 -7.49 -2.06
N ARG A 28 11.24 -6.66 -1.30
CA ARG A 28 10.88 -6.37 0.10
C ARG A 28 9.46 -5.81 0.22
N TYR A 29 9.09 -4.85 -0.62
CA TYR A 29 7.73 -4.28 -0.59
C TYR A 29 6.65 -5.29 -0.98
N GLU A 30 6.91 -6.14 -1.95
CA GLU A 30 5.99 -7.22 -2.34
C GLU A 30 5.73 -8.19 -1.18
N TYR A 31 6.79 -8.68 -0.51
CA TYR A 31 6.66 -9.54 0.67
C TYR A 31 5.91 -8.85 1.81
N THR A 32 6.18 -7.57 2.08
CA THR A 32 5.44 -6.83 3.12
C THR A 32 3.95 -6.66 2.77
N GLY A 33 3.62 -6.49 1.49
CA GLY A 33 2.24 -6.42 1.01
C GLY A 33 1.49 -7.72 1.29
N PHE A 34 2.07 -8.86 0.89
CA PHE A 34 1.48 -10.18 1.16
C PHE A 34 1.37 -10.49 2.65
N ALA A 35 2.40 -10.19 3.44
CA ALA A 35 2.36 -10.39 4.88
C ALA A 35 1.24 -9.56 5.53
N THR A 36 1.06 -8.30 5.10
CA THR A 36 -0.01 -7.43 5.58
C THR A 36 -1.39 -8.00 5.26
N ILE A 37 -1.59 -8.51 4.04
CA ILE A 37 -2.87 -9.13 3.65
C ILE A 37 -3.16 -10.35 4.52
N ILE A 38 -2.19 -11.26 4.68
CA ILE A 38 -2.38 -12.49 5.46
C ILE A 38 -2.67 -12.17 6.93
N ALA A 39 -1.90 -11.27 7.54
CA ALA A 39 -2.10 -10.88 8.93
C ALA A 39 -3.50 -10.29 9.17
N ASN A 40 -3.96 -9.40 8.28
CA ASN A 40 -5.27 -8.78 8.43
C ASN A 40 -6.44 -9.71 8.10
N LEU A 41 -6.25 -10.70 7.21
CA LEU A 41 -7.22 -11.77 7.00
C LEU A 41 -7.42 -12.63 8.25
N ILE A 42 -6.33 -12.91 8.99
CA ILE A 42 -6.42 -13.63 10.28
C ILE A 42 -7.24 -12.81 11.27
N ILE A 43 -6.97 -11.50 11.41
CA ILE A 43 -7.73 -10.61 12.30
C ILE A 43 -9.21 -10.60 11.92
N LEU A 44 -9.53 -10.45 10.64
CA LEU A 44 -10.89 -10.51 10.11
C LEU A 44 -11.57 -11.84 10.45
N SER A 45 -10.88 -12.97 10.28
CA SER A 45 -11.42 -14.29 10.59
C SER A 45 -11.80 -14.43 12.07
N VAL A 46 -10.97 -13.91 12.97
CA VAL A 46 -11.22 -13.94 14.42
C VAL A 46 -12.43 -13.07 14.76
N ILE A 47 -12.50 -11.84 14.25
CA ILE A 47 -13.60 -10.91 14.52
C ILE A 47 -14.94 -11.43 13.96
N VAL A 48 -14.92 -12.08 12.79
CA VAL A 48 -16.15 -12.63 12.17
C VAL A 48 -16.64 -13.89 12.92
N THR A 49 -15.74 -14.67 13.50
CA THR A 49 -16.08 -15.91 14.21
C THR A 49 -16.80 -15.63 15.54
N ASP A 50 -16.43 -14.57 16.24
CA ASP A 50 -17.02 -14.23 17.54
C ASP A 50 -17.98 -13.02 17.44
N ARG A 51 -19.28 -13.27 17.66
CA ARG A 51 -20.32 -12.24 17.58
C ARG A 51 -20.17 -11.15 18.64
N GLY A 52 -19.68 -11.48 19.83
CA GLY A 52 -19.48 -10.51 20.92
C GLY A 52 -18.28 -9.60 20.66
N LEU A 53 -17.21 -10.14 20.05
CA LEU A 53 -16.08 -9.33 19.59
C LEU A 53 -16.48 -8.42 18.44
N ARG A 54 -17.31 -8.88 17.51
CA ARG A 54 -17.71 -8.10 16.33
C ARG A 54 -18.37 -6.76 16.69
N GLU A 55 -19.21 -6.74 17.71
CA GLU A 55 -19.91 -5.51 18.14
C GLU A 55 -18.95 -4.52 18.82
N ARG A 56 -17.94 -5.02 19.55
CA ARG A 56 -16.98 -4.19 20.28
C ARG A 56 -15.77 -3.76 19.46
N LEU A 57 -15.42 -4.52 18.42
CA LEU A 57 -14.21 -4.33 17.61
C LEU A 57 -14.52 -3.85 16.18
N LEU A 58 -15.66 -3.18 15.99
CA LEU A 58 -16.08 -2.65 14.70
C LEU A 58 -15.03 -1.73 14.06
N LEU A 59 -14.37 -0.87 14.86
CA LEU A 59 -13.28 -0.02 14.35
C LEU A 59 -12.06 -0.84 13.90
N TYR A 60 -11.71 -1.91 14.61
CA TYR A 60 -10.62 -2.80 14.20
C TYR A 60 -10.96 -3.60 12.94
N PHE A 61 -12.23 -3.94 12.73
CA PHE A 61 -12.70 -4.57 11.50
C PHE A 61 -12.49 -3.66 10.29
N VAL A 62 -12.89 -2.39 10.39
CA VAL A 62 -12.69 -1.39 9.32
C VAL A 62 -11.21 -1.11 9.11
N LEU A 63 -10.42 -1.07 10.18
CA LEU A 63 -8.96 -0.92 10.10
C LEU A 63 -8.32 -2.07 9.30
N ALA A 64 -8.68 -3.31 9.62
CA ALA A 64 -8.17 -4.50 8.92
C ALA A 64 -8.51 -4.50 7.42
N ILE A 65 -9.69 -4.01 7.04
CA ILE A 65 -10.05 -3.83 5.62
C ILE A 65 -9.15 -2.78 4.97
N GLY A 66 -8.93 -1.64 5.63
CA GLY A 66 -8.03 -0.59 5.14
C GLY A 66 -6.60 -1.10 4.93
N ASP A 67 -6.09 -1.89 5.86
CA ASP A 67 -4.75 -2.48 5.77
C ASP A 67 -4.65 -3.55 4.66
N ILE A 68 -5.71 -4.31 4.39
CA ILE A 68 -5.77 -5.22 3.21
C ILE A 68 -5.70 -4.42 1.92
N LEU A 69 -6.46 -3.32 1.79
CA LEU A 69 -6.39 -2.46 0.61
C LEU A 69 -5.00 -1.86 0.41
N ASN A 70 -4.33 -1.49 1.50
CA ASN A 70 -2.95 -1.03 1.49
C ASN A 70 -1.97 -2.12 1.03
N GLY A 71 -2.12 -3.34 1.54
CA GLY A 71 -1.34 -4.51 1.10
C GLY A 71 -1.52 -4.81 -0.38
N CYS A 72 -2.77 -4.74 -0.88
CA CYS A 72 -3.08 -4.88 -2.30
C CYS A 72 -2.42 -3.80 -3.17
N TYR A 73 -2.36 -2.56 -2.68
CA TYR A 73 -1.61 -1.49 -3.35
C TYR A 73 -0.13 -1.84 -3.48
N PHE A 74 0.53 -2.27 -2.39
CA PHE A 74 1.93 -2.66 -2.43
C PHE A 74 2.19 -3.79 -3.43
N GLY A 75 1.35 -4.82 -3.47
CA GLY A 75 1.48 -5.90 -4.44
C GLY A 75 1.28 -5.44 -5.89
N TYR A 76 0.12 -4.84 -6.18
CA TYR A 76 -0.26 -4.49 -7.55
C TYR A 76 0.59 -3.37 -8.15
N ALA A 77 0.90 -2.32 -7.38
CA ALA A 77 1.74 -1.23 -7.86
C ALA A 77 3.17 -1.69 -8.15
N ASN A 78 3.74 -2.57 -7.30
CA ASN A 78 5.06 -3.13 -7.54
C ASN A 78 5.09 -4.06 -8.74
N PHE A 79 4.08 -4.91 -8.91
CA PHE A 79 3.98 -5.76 -10.09
C PHE A 79 3.96 -4.94 -11.39
N MET A 80 3.15 -3.88 -11.44
CA MET A 80 3.07 -3.00 -12.62
C MET A 80 4.38 -2.26 -12.88
N ARG A 81 5.08 -1.82 -11.83
CA ARG A 81 6.42 -1.19 -11.95
C ARG A 81 7.46 -2.19 -12.44
N LEU A 82 7.44 -3.42 -11.95
CA LEU A 82 8.35 -4.48 -12.37
C LEU A 82 8.12 -4.87 -13.85
N GLN A 83 6.86 -4.91 -14.29
CA GLN A 83 6.55 -5.09 -15.72
C GLN A 83 7.07 -3.93 -16.56
N GLN A 84 6.83 -2.68 -16.16
CA GLN A 84 7.36 -1.51 -16.89
C GLN A 84 8.89 -1.48 -16.97
N MET A 85 9.58 -2.02 -15.95
CA MET A 85 11.03 -2.20 -16.00
C MET A 85 11.45 -3.28 -17.00
N LYS A 86 10.74 -4.41 -17.06
CA LYS A 86 10.99 -5.48 -18.04
C LYS A 86 10.74 -5.01 -19.47
N ASP A 87 9.71 -4.17 -19.66
CA ASP A 87 9.33 -3.63 -20.96
C ASP A 87 10.17 -2.40 -21.37
N GLY A 88 11.07 -1.92 -20.50
CA GLY A 88 11.90 -0.73 -20.73
C GLY A 88 11.13 0.59 -20.75
N THR A 89 9.84 0.59 -20.41
CA THR A 89 8.95 1.77 -20.44
C THR A 89 8.94 2.57 -19.14
N TYR A 90 9.64 2.08 -18.11
CA TYR A 90 9.66 2.69 -16.77
C TYR A 90 10.17 4.14 -16.75
N PHE A 91 11.16 4.47 -17.58
CA PHE A 91 11.77 5.80 -17.60
C PHE A 91 11.07 6.80 -18.52
N ILE A 92 9.94 6.41 -19.12
CA ILE A 92 9.19 7.31 -20.00
C ILE A 92 8.49 8.37 -19.14
N PRO A 93 8.74 9.67 -19.37
CA PRO A 93 8.14 10.74 -18.59
C PRO A 93 6.62 10.69 -18.74
N THR A 94 5.94 10.42 -17.63
CA THR A 94 4.48 10.35 -17.56
C THR A 94 3.95 11.65 -16.94
N SER A 95 2.87 12.21 -17.50
CA SER A 95 2.19 13.38 -16.93
C SER A 95 1.61 13.06 -15.55
N LYS A 96 1.56 14.05 -14.65
CA LYS A 96 1.01 13.88 -13.29
C LYS A 96 -0.44 13.35 -13.32
N TRP A 97 -1.22 13.83 -14.28
CA TRP A 97 -2.62 13.40 -14.47
C TRP A 97 -2.74 11.96 -14.98
N ASP A 98 -1.81 11.53 -15.82
CA ASP A 98 -1.79 10.15 -16.31
C ASP A 98 -1.36 9.17 -15.21
N CYS A 99 -0.53 9.61 -14.26
CA CYS A 99 -0.21 8.83 -13.06
C CYS A 99 -1.40 8.74 -12.09
N ALA A 100 -2.12 9.85 -11.88
CA ALA A 100 -3.28 9.90 -10.99
C ALA A 100 -4.44 9.01 -11.46
N LYS A 101 -4.61 8.85 -12.78
CA LYS A 101 -5.63 7.97 -13.37
C LYS A 101 -5.33 6.47 -13.21
N LYS A 102 -4.08 6.10 -12.85
CA LYS A 102 -3.73 4.69 -12.67
C LYS A 102 -4.44 4.14 -11.44
N PHE A 103 -5.04 2.96 -11.59
CA PHE A 103 -5.89 2.35 -10.60
C PHE A 103 -5.17 2.13 -9.24
N TYR A 104 -3.87 1.85 -9.25
CA TYR A 104 -3.09 1.71 -8.03
C TYR A 104 -3.00 3.01 -7.20
N SER A 105 -3.05 4.19 -7.83
CA SER A 105 -3.01 5.48 -7.10
C SER A 105 -4.24 5.66 -6.21
N PHE A 106 -5.39 5.12 -6.62
CA PHE A 106 -6.59 5.12 -5.82
C PHE A 106 -6.43 4.24 -4.56
N PHE A 107 -5.93 3.01 -4.69
CA PHE A 107 -5.67 2.15 -3.54
C PHE A 107 -4.61 2.71 -2.60
N GLN A 108 -3.62 3.43 -3.12
CA GLN A 108 -2.65 4.10 -2.26
C GLN A 108 -3.34 5.14 -1.38
N LEU A 109 -4.18 5.98 -1.99
CA LEU A 109 -4.83 7.06 -1.26
C LEU A 109 -5.81 6.49 -0.23
N THR A 110 -6.60 5.49 -0.61
CA THR A 110 -7.56 4.89 0.31
C THR A 110 -6.87 4.02 1.37
N GLY A 111 -5.94 3.16 0.96
CA GLY A 111 -5.20 2.26 1.85
C GLY A 111 -4.27 2.96 2.85
N THR A 112 -3.89 4.22 2.63
CA THR A 112 -3.07 4.97 3.61
C THR A 112 -3.89 5.91 4.48
N GLN A 113 -4.86 6.62 3.89
CA GLN A 113 -5.63 7.63 4.62
C GLN A 113 -6.72 7.01 5.49
N PHE A 114 -7.37 5.93 5.04
CA PHE A 114 -8.41 5.27 5.85
C PHE A 114 -7.83 4.66 7.14
N PRO A 115 -6.75 3.84 7.11
CA PRO A 115 -6.18 3.32 8.35
C PRO A 115 -5.74 4.40 9.33
N ALA A 116 -5.16 5.51 8.84
CA ALA A 116 -4.77 6.63 9.68
C ALA A 116 -5.98 7.28 10.38
N LEU A 117 -7.08 7.49 9.63
CA LEU A 117 -8.31 8.04 10.19
C LEU A 117 -8.92 7.10 11.25
N ILE A 118 -8.99 5.80 10.96
CA ILE A 118 -9.55 4.82 11.89
C ILE A 118 -8.69 4.68 13.15
N ALA A 119 -7.36 4.67 13.01
CA ALA A 119 -6.45 4.65 14.16
C ALA A 119 -6.64 5.88 15.07
N LEU A 120 -6.90 7.06 14.48
CA LEU A 120 -7.24 8.26 15.23
C LEU A 120 -8.58 8.10 15.97
N LEU A 121 -9.61 7.54 15.33
CA LEU A 121 -10.91 7.28 15.97
C LEU A 121 -10.78 6.29 17.14
N ILE A 122 -10.00 5.21 16.97
CA ILE A 122 -9.71 4.26 18.05
C ILE A 122 -9.02 4.98 19.21
N SER A 123 -8.06 5.87 18.92
CA SER A 123 -7.36 6.64 19.95
C SER A 123 -8.31 7.57 20.71
N ILE A 124 -9.24 8.23 20.01
CA ILE A 124 -10.28 9.07 20.62
C ILE A 124 -11.20 8.24 21.51
N GLU A 125 -11.67 7.09 21.03
CA GLU A 125 -12.52 6.19 21.82
C GLU A 125 -11.84 5.80 23.14
N ARG A 126 -10.53 5.47 23.09
CA ARG A 126 -9.75 5.15 24.29
C ARG A 126 -9.65 6.33 25.26
N VAL A 127 -9.45 7.54 24.77
CA VAL A 127 -9.41 8.75 25.61
C VAL A 127 -10.76 9.01 26.27
N LEU A 128 -11.86 8.87 25.52
CA LEU A 128 -13.22 9.04 26.05
C LEU A 128 -13.55 8.00 27.12
N ALA A 129 -13.18 6.74 26.90
CA ALA A 129 -13.38 5.67 27.87
C ALA A 129 -12.65 5.94 29.21
N VAL A 130 -11.45 6.53 29.15
CA VAL A 130 -10.68 6.90 30.35
C VAL A 130 -11.27 8.13 31.05
N GLN A 131 -11.70 9.15 30.31
CA GLN A 131 -12.22 10.39 30.90
C GLN A 131 -13.64 10.28 31.47
N LYS A 132 -14.47 9.40 30.92
CA LYS A 132 -15.88 9.23 31.30
C LYS A 132 -16.26 7.75 31.48
N PRO A 133 -15.64 7.04 32.44
CA PRO A 133 -15.89 5.60 32.64
C PRO A 133 -17.35 5.30 33.01
N ILE A 134 -18.03 6.24 33.69
CA ILE A 134 -19.43 6.11 34.12
C ILE A 134 -20.41 6.13 32.94
N TRP A 135 -20.10 6.87 31.87
CA TRP A 135 -20.96 6.96 30.68
C TRP A 135 -20.72 5.85 29.66
N TYR A 136 -19.57 5.17 29.74
CA TYR A 136 -19.21 4.11 28.81
C TYR A 136 -19.76 2.73 29.23
N HIS A 137 -20.21 2.60 30.48
CA HIS A 137 -20.75 1.36 31.08
C HIS A 137 -22.28 1.40 31.35
N ALA A 138 -22.95 2.52 31.08
CA ALA A 138 -24.40 2.68 31.23
C ALA A 138 -25.11 2.40 29.91
#